data_AF-A0A4Q3AJU3-F1
#
_entry.id   AF-A0A4Q3AJU3-F1
#
_cell.length_a   1.000
_cell.length_b   1.000
_cell.length_c   1.000
_cell.angle_alpha   90.00
_cell.angle_beta   90.00
_cell.angle_gamma   90.00
#
_symmetry.space_group_name_H-M   'P 1'
#
loop_
_entity.id
_entity.type
_entity.pdbx_description
1 polymer ?
#
loop_
_entity_poly.entity_id
_entity_poly.type
_entity_poly.pdbx_seq_one_letter_code
_entity_poly.pdbx_strand_id
1 'polypeptide(L)'
;MLDLAEAQIEELEFSQDNDRELDQIKIFGLIPHPGRLGHDATCARGYKYELKTTTKSSGGTSTARDLGPNKINEWRNYYWIITRGKKVKGKPFEGLRHFFLAPCHMEAWYAKLEEGFASDIALSNRIKTLCTSDLDE
;
A
#
# COMPACT_ATOMS: atom_id res chain seq x y z
N MET A 1 18.32 22.50 -1.13
CA MET A 1 17.63 21.25 -1.54
C MET A 1 16.92 20.54 -0.39
N LEU A 2 17.26 20.76 0.89
CA LEU A 2 16.47 20.25 2.03
C LEU A 2 15.11 20.98 2.21
N ASP A 3 15.05 22.25 1.83
CA ASP A 3 13.94 23.17 2.12
C ASP A 3 12.59 22.79 1.48
N LEU A 4 12.61 22.15 0.30
CA LEU A 4 11.40 21.82 -0.45
C LEU A 4 10.67 20.61 0.11
N ALA A 5 11.40 19.67 0.73
CA ALA A 5 10.79 18.48 1.34
C ALA A 5 10.07 18.81 2.65
N GLU A 6 10.58 19.79 3.40
CA GLU A 6 9.98 20.21 4.68
C GLU A 6 8.67 20.99 4.46
N ALA A 7 8.63 21.87 3.45
CA ALA A 7 7.43 22.67 3.14
C ALA A 7 6.23 21.82 2.66
N GLN A 8 6.49 20.67 2.02
CA GLN A 8 5.44 19.82 1.45
C GLN A 8 4.74 18.93 2.48
N ILE A 9 5.31 18.83 3.69
CA ILE A 9 4.76 18.03 4.80
C ILE A 9 3.63 18.79 5.53
N GLU A 10 3.56 20.11 5.40
CA GLU A 10 2.71 20.98 6.23
C GLU A 10 1.22 21.02 5.81
N GLU A 11 0.87 20.56 4.60
CA GLU A 11 -0.51 20.61 4.05
C GLU A 11 -1.25 19.26 4.01
N LEU A 12 -0.68 18.17 4.55
CA LEU A 12 -1.31 16.84 4.49
C LEU A 12 -2.29 16.65 5.66
N GLU A 13 -3.58 16.45 5.36
CA GLU A 13 -4.62 16.16 6.37
C GLU A 13 -4.24 14.98 7.26
N PHE A 14 -4.03 15.27 8.55
CA PHE A 14 -3.54 14.34 9.56
C PHE A 14 -4.59 13.27 9.93
N SER A 15 -4.47 12.09 9.32
CA SER A 15 -5.01 10.84 9.86
C SER A 15 -4.04 10.26 10.90
N GLN A 16 -4.51 9.52 11.91
CA GLN A 16 -3.64 8.84 12.91
C GLN A 16 -2.64 7.85 12.28
N ASP A 17 -2.91 7.36 11.08
CA ASP A 17 -1.97 6.52 10.32
C ASP A 17 -0.81 7.34 9.70
N ASN A 18 -1.00 8.65 9.45
CA ASN A 18 0.03 9.50 8.84
C ASN A 18 1.28 9.59 9.70
N ASP A 19 1.19 9.67 11.03
CA ASP A 19 2.39 9.89 11.86
C ASP A 19 3.44 8.77 11.66
N ARG A 20 2.97 7.51 11.59
CA ARG A 20 3.87 6.36 11.41
C ARG A 20 4.46 6.32 10.01
N GLU A 21 3.65 6.70 9.02
CA GLU A 21 4.07 6.76 7.63
C GLU A 21 5.09 7.89 7.41
N LEU A 22 4.82 9.07 7.96
CA LEU A 22 5.73 10.22 7.96
C LEU A 22 7.05 9.89 8.66
N ASP A 23 7.02 9.13 9.75
CA ASP A 23 8.24 8.64 10.40
C ASP A 23 9.05 7.73 9.45
N GLN A 24 8.39 6.81 8.73
CA GLN A 24 9.07 5.99 7.72
C GLN A 24 9.66 6.86 6.61
N ILE A 25 8.88 7.81 6.08
CA ILE A 25 9.32 8.73 5.03
C ILE A 25 10.58 9.48 5.45
N LYS A 26 10.63 10.00 6.68
CA LYS A 26 11.80 10.67 7.25
C LYS A 26 12.99 9.73 7.40
N ILE A 27 12.78 8.53 7.96
CA ILE A 27 13.85 7.53 8.15
C ILE A 27 14.51 7.14 6.82
N PHE A 28 13.72 6.99 5.77
CA PHE A 28 14.19 6.51 4.46
C PHE A 28 14.47 7.62 3.45
N GLY A 29 14.31 8.89 3.82
CA GLY A 29 14.54 10.03 2.93
C GLY A 29 13.62 10.00 1.70
N LEU A 30 12.36 9.64 1.89
CA LEU A 30 11.35 9.59 0.84
C LEU A 30 10.61 10.93 0.71
N ILE A 31 9.88 11.06 -0.38
CA ILE A 31 9.00 12.19 -0.69
C ILE A 31 7.55 11.67 -0.61
N PRO A 32 6.70 12.24 0.26
CA PRO A 32 5.31 11.80 0.40
C PRO A 32 4.53 11.97 -0.91
N HIS A 33 3.62 11.05 -1.21
CA HIS A 33 2.68 11.22 -2.31
C HIS A 33 1.48 12.07 -1.87
N PRO A 34 1.08 13.10 -2.64
CA PRO A 34 -0.13 13.85 -2.30
C PRO A 34 -1.39 13.01 -2.57
N GLY A 35 -2.09 12.64 -1.50
CA GLY A 35 -3.40 11.99 -1.58
C GLY A 35 -3.45 10.60 -0.96
N ARG A 36 -4.65 10.02 -0.90
CA ARG A 36 -4.92 8.71 -0.27
C ARG A 36 -4.93 7.52 -1.23
N LEU A 37 -4.80 7.78 -2.54
CA LEU A 37 -4.90 6.78 -3.58
C LEU A 37 -3.54 6.61 -4.25
N GLY A 38 -3.14 5.36 -4.50
CA GLY A 38 -1.91 5.06 -5.23
C GLY A 38 -0.82 4.54 -4.31
N HIS A 39 0.40 5.06 -4.48
CA HIS A 39 1.57 4.74 -3.67
C HIS A 39 1.70 5.76 -2.54
N ASP A 40 2.34 5.39 -1.45
CA ASP A 40 2.44 6.24 -0.26
C ASP A 40 3.59 7.25 -0.39
N ALA A 41 4.70 6.86 -1.04
CA ALA A 41 5.86 7.73 -1.19
C ALA A 41 6.72 7.40 -2.42
N THR A 42 7.61 8.32 -2.79
CA THR A 42 8.63 8.13 -3.83
C THR A 42 10.03 8.44 -3.31
N CYS A 43 11.07 7.96 -3.99
CA CYS A 43 12.44 8.44 -3.75
C CYS A 43 12.90 9.42 -4.83
N ALA A 44 14.07 10.03 -4.66
CA ALA A 44 14.64 10.99 -5.62
C ALA A 44 14.82 10.44 -7.05
N ARG A 45 14.82 9.10 -7.22
CA ARG A 45 14.90 8.42 -8.54
C ARG A 45 13.52 8.14 -9.16
N GLY A 46 12.44 8.53 -8.49
CA GLY A 46 11.06 8.32 -8.94
C GLY A 46 10.49 6.92 -8.69
N TYR A 47 11.21 6.05 -7.96
CA TYR A 47 10.66 4.76 -7.56
C TYR A 47 9.54 4.95 -6.55
N LYS A 48 8.44 4.20 -6.73
CA LYS A 48 7.23 4.26 -5.90
C LYS A 48 7.29 3.24 -4.78
N TYR A 49 6.78 3.62 -3.62
CA TYR A 49 6.81 2.83 -2.40
C TYR A 49 5.41 2.71 -1.80
N GLU A 50 5.04 1.49 -1.42
CA GLU A 50 3.98 1.21 -0.46
C GLU A 50 4.60 1.04 0.94
N LEU A 51 4.06 1.75 1.92
CA LEU A 51 4.50 1.80 3.29
C LEU A 51 3.48 1.08 4.18
N LYS A 52 3.95 0.18 5.04
CA LYS A 52 3.10 -0.47 6.04
C LYS A 52 3.79 -0.51 7.39
N THR A 53 3.00 -0.40 8.45
CA THR A 53 3.45 -0.69 9.81
C THR A 53 2.65 -1.81 10.44
N THR A 54 3.28 -2.56 11.35
CA THR A 54 2.57 -3.54 12.17
C THR A 54 3.14 -3.63 13.57
N THR A 55 2.24 -3.82 14.54
CA THR A 55 2.57 -4.13 15.93
C THR A 55 2.40 -5.62 16.25
N LYS A 56 1.87 -6.41 15.30
CA LYS A 56 1.60 -7.83 15.50
C LYS A 56 2.91 -8.62 15.52
N SER A 57 3.17 -9.33 16.61
CA SER A 57 4.30 -10.24 16.73
C SER A 57 4.24 -11.41 15.74
N SER A 58 3.02 -11.84 15.37
CA SER A 58 2.74 -12.93 14.44
C SER A 58 2.89 -12.58 12.96
N GLY A 59 3.23 -11.32 12.61
CA GLY A 59 3.69 -10.99 11.25
C GLY A 59 2.60 -10.67 10.20
N GLY A 60 1.40 -10.24 10.61
CA GLY A 60 0.35 -9.80 9.68
C GLY A 60 0.26 -8.28 9.49
N THR A 61 0.02 -7.84 8.25
CA THR A 61 -0.34 -6.46 7.86
C THR A 61 -1.66 -6.47 7.09
N SER A 62 -2.49 -5.43 7.24
CA SER A 62 -3.60 -5.19 6.33
C SER A 62 -3.08 -4.52 5.06
N THR A 63 -3.65 -4.86 3.91
CA THR A 63 -3.11 -4.47 2.60
C THR A 63 -4.01 -3.47 1.88
N ALA A 64 -5.21 -3.86 1.44
CA ALA A 64 -6.18 -2.93 0.85
C ALA A 64 -7.62 -3.39 1.12
N ARG A 65 -8.56 -2.43 1.06
CA ARG A 65 -9.99 -2.71 0.87
C ARG A 65 -10.26 -2.86 -0.63
N ASP A 66 -11.28 -3.63 -0.98
CA ASP A 66 -11.72 -3.82 -2.38
C ASP A 66 -10.59 -4.25 -3.32
N LEU A 67 -9.79 -5.22 -2.86
CA LEU A 67 -8.65 -5.74 -3.61
C LEU A 67 -9.13 -6.50 -4.85
N GLY A 68 -8.57 -6.16 -6.01
CA GLY A 68 -8.80 -6.87 -7.26
C GLY A 68 -7.58 -6.82 -8.19
N PRO A 69 -7.65 -7.45 -9.38
CA PRO A 69 -6.50 -7.61 -10.28
C PRO A 69 -5.80 -6.30 -10.65
N ASN A 70 -6.57 -5.21 -10.84
CA ASN A 70 -6.01 -3.90 -11.19
C ASN A 70 -5.07 -3.37 -10.10
N LYS A 71 -5.44 -3.53 -8.82
CA LYS A 71 -4.59 -3.09 -7.70
C LYS A 71 -3.30 -3.89 -7.61
N ILE A 72 -3.36 -5.20 -7.90
CA ILE A 72 -2.16 -6.05 -7.95
C ILE A 72 -1.23 -5.59 -9.07
N ASN A 73 -1.77 -5.27 -10.25
CA ASN A 73 -0.98 -4.75 -11.36
C ASN A 73 -0.29 -3.42 -11.04
N GLU A 74 -0.94 -2.53 -10.29
CA GLU A 74 -0.29 -1.33 -9.76
C GLU A 74 0.87 -1.69 -8.83
N TRP A 75 0.63 -2.56 -7.85
CA TRP A 75 1.61 -2.95 -6.84
C TRP A 75 2.86 -3.65 -7.39
N ARG A 76 2.76 -4.33 -8.53
CA ARG A 76 3.94 -4.89 -9.24
C ARG A 76 4.95 -3.83 -9.67
N ASN A 77 4.58 -2.56 -9.67
CA ASN A 77 5.48 -1.46 -9.97
C ASN A 77 6.03 -0.77 -8.71
N TYR A 78 5.68 -1.24 -7.52
CA TYR A 78 6.01 -0.59 -6.24
C TYR A 78 7.03 -1.42 -5.45
N TYR A 79 7.93 -0.71 -4.78
CA TYR A 79 8.70 -1.25 -3.68
C TYR A 79 7.87 -1.21 -2.40
N TRP A 80 8.20 -2.07 -1.44
CA TRP A 80 7.50 -2.09 -0.16
C TRP A 80 8.47 -1.86 0.99
N ILE A 81 8.07 -1.02 1.94
CA ILE A 81 8.74 -0.90 3.22
C ILE A 81 7.76 -1.24 4.33
N ILE A 82 8.03 -2.34 5.02
CA ILE A 82 7.21 -2.80 6.14
C ILE A 82 7.99 -2.60 7.43
N THR A 83 7.45 -1.80 8.35
CA THR A 83 8.05 -1.57 9.66
C THR A 83 7.31 -2.34 10.74
N ARG A 84 8.01 -3.26 11.40
CA ARG A 84 7.52 -3.88 12.63
C ARG A 84 7.95 -3.05 13.82
N GLY A 85 6.99 -2.68 14.67
CA GLY A 85 7.27 -1.89 15.86
C GLY A 85 6.41 -2.25 17.06
N LYS A 86 6.42 -1.38 18.06
CA LYS A 86 5.58 -1.46 19.25
C LYS A 86 4.78 -0.17 19.40
N LYS A 87 3.55 -0.28 19.87
CA LYS A 87 2.74 0.85 20.32
C LYS A 87 2.43 0.66 21.79
N VAL A 88 3.04 1.49 22.64
CA VAL A 88 2.77 1.52 24.08
C VAL A 88 1.82 2.69 24.36
N LYS A 89 0.82 2.49 25.24
CA LYS A 89 -0.15 3.53 25.60
C LYS A 89 0.60 4.78 26.11
N GLY A 90 0.24 5.94 25.56
CA GLY A 90 0.86 7.22 25.92
C GLY A 90 2.27 7.44 25.32
N LYS A 91 2.75 6.56 24.44
CA LYS A 91 4.03 6.72 23.73
C LYS A 91 3.86 6.75 22.20
N PRO A 92 4.78 7.40 21.46
CA PRO A 92 4.83 7.28 20.01
C PRO A 92 5.06 5.82 19.58
N PHE A 93 4.79 5.53 18.31
CA PHE A 93 5.14 4.22 17.75
C PHE A 93 6.67 4.09 17.71
N GLU A 94 7.18 2.94 18.13
CA GLU A 94 8.61 2.65 18.09
C GLU A 94 8.87 1.60 17.02
N GLY A 95 9.46 2.01 15.90
CA GLY A 95 9.91 1.10 14.84
C GLY A 95 11.10 0.28 15.32
N LEU A 96 10.99 -1.05 15.29
CA LEU A 96 12.03 -1.96 15.78
C LEU A 96 12.79 -2.66 14.66
N ARG A 97 12.12 -2.97 13.55
CA ARG A 97 12.72 -3.58 12.36
C ARG A 97 12.01 -3.09 11.10
N HIS A 98 12.80 -2.89 10.06
CA HIS A 98 12.32 -2.48 8.75
C HIS A 98 12.66 -3.56 7.73
N PHE A 99 11.70 -3.88 6.87
CA PHE A 99 11.84 -4.85 5.80
C PHE A 99 11.63 -4.13 4.48
N PHE A 100 12.56 -4.32 3.54
CA PHE A 100 12.46 -3.80 2.20
C PHE A 100 12.21 -4.95 1.23
N LEU A 101 11.22 -4.79 0.35
CA LEU A 101 10.85 -5.78 -0.65
C LEU A 101 10.79 -5.12 -2.02
N ALA A 102 11.55 -5.66 -2.98
CA ALA A 102 11.42 -5.33 -4.38
C ALA A 102 10.19 -6.03 -4.99
N PRO A 103 9.67 -5.56 -6.13
CA PRO A 103 8.53 -6.21 -6.79
C PRO A 103 8.67 -7.72 -6.94
N CYS A 104 9.86 -8.20 -7.33
CA CYS A 104 10.12 -9.63 -7.50
C CYS A 104 9.96 -10.47 -6.22
N HIS A 105 10.14 -9.87 -5.03
CA HIS A 105 9.93 -10.58 -3.76
C HIS A 105 8.44 -10.78 -3.45
N MET A 106 7.56 -9.98 -4.06
CA MET A 106 6.13 -9.98 -3.81
C MET A 106 5.34 -10.85 -4.79
N GLU A 107 5.95 -11.24 -5.92
CA GLU A 107 5.24 -11.96 -7.00
C GLU A 107 4.57 -13.25 -6.55
N ALA A 108 5.22 -14.04 -5.70
CA ALA A 108 4.63 -15.28 -5.19
C ALA A 108 3.35 -15.02 -4.37
N TRP A 109 3.31 -13.90 -3.65
CA TRP A 109 2.12 -13.49 -2.90
C TRP A 109 1.05 -12.91 -3.82
N TYR A 110 1.42 -12.12 -4.83
CA TYR A 110 0.50 -11.60 -5.85
C TYR A 110 -0.20 -12.73 -6.62
N ALA A 111 0.54 -13.73 -7.07
CA ALA A 111 -0.03 -14.88 -7.78
C ALA A 111 -1.08 -15.61 -6.92
N LYS A 112 -0.82 -15.76 -5.62
CA LYS A 112 -1.78 -16.38 -4.68
C LYS A 112 -3.06 -15.55 -4.52
N LEU A 113 -2.96 -14.22 -4.50
CA LEU A 113 -4.15 -13.35 -4.44
C LEU A 113 -4.96 -13.46 -5.72
N GLU A 114 -4.31 -13.47 -6.88
CA GLU A 114 -4.95 -13.59 -8.19
C GLU A 114 -5.68 -14.92 -8.36
N GLU A 115 -5.10 -16.03 -7.89
CA GLU A 115 -5.77 -17.33 -7.84
C GLU A 115 -7.09 -17.24 -7.05
N GLY A 116 -7.08 -16.52 -5.93
CA GLY A 116 -8.27 -16.28 -5.11
C GLY A 116 -9.39 -15.53 -5.84
N PHE A 117 -9.06 -14.73 -6.86
CA PHE A 117 -10.05 -13.97 -7.63
C PHE A 117 -10.69 -14.76 -8.77
N ALA A 118 -10.23 -15.97 -9.09
CA ALA A 118 -10.71 -16.73 -10.23
C ALA A 118 -12.24 -16.93 -10.20
N SER A 119 -12.78 -17.29 -9.04
CA SER A 119 -14.23 -17.49 -8.83
C SER A 119 -15.02 -16.18 -8.96
N ASP A 120 -14.48 -15.08 -8.43
CA ASP A 120 -15.13 -13.76 -8.46
C ASP A 120 -15.17 -13.21 -9.89
N ILE A 121 -14.09 -13.40 -10.66
CA ILE A 121 -14.02 -13.03 -12.07
C ILE A 121 -15.02 -13.86 -12.88
N ALA A 122 -15.10 -15.17 -12.64
CA ALA A 122 -16.05 -16.05 -13.31
C ALA A 122 -17.51 -15.63 -13.03
N LEU A 123 -17.83 -15.31 -11.77
CA LEU A 123 -19.15 -14.81 -11.38
C LEU A 123 -19.46 -13.47 -12.04
N SER A 124 -18.52 -12.52 -12.02
CA SER A 124 -18.67 -11.20 -12.66
C SER A 124 -18.94 -11.32 -14.16
N ASN A 125 -18.20 -12.19 -14.86
CA ASN A 125 -18.40 -12.42 -16.29
C ASN A 125 -19.77 -13.03 -16.56
N ARG A 126 -20.23 -13.97 -15.73
CA ARG A 126 -21.56 -14.56 -15.87
C ARG A 126 -22.67 -13.54 -15.68
N ILE A 127 -22.56 -12.65 -14.68
CA ILE A 127 -23.51 -11.55 -14.48
C ILE A 127 -23.56 -10.66 -15.73
N LYS A 128 -22.40 -10.27 -16.27
CA LYS A 128 -22.34 -9.43 -17.47
C LYS A 128 -23.07 -10.06 -18.65
N THR A 129 -22.85 -11.35 -18.91
CA THR A 129 -23.54 -12.06 -20.00
C THR A 129 -25.06 -12.06 -19.83
N LEU A 130 -25.55 -12.30 -18.61
CA LEU A 130 -26.99 -12.29 -18.32
C LEU A 130 -27.60 -10.90 -18.47
N CYS A 131 -26.91 -9.84 -18.01
CA CYS A 131 -27.43 -8.48 -18.13
C CYS A 131 -27.38 -7.92 -19.56
N THR A 132 -26.50 -8.44 -20.42
CA THR A 132 -26.45 -8.03 -21.84
C THR A 132 -27.48 -8.76 -22.70
N SER A 133 -27.96 -9.94 -22.29
CA SER A 133 -28.99 -10.67 -23.05
C SER A 133 -30.41 -10.12 -22.87
N ASP A 134 -30.63 -9.24 -21.88
CA ASP A 134 -31.94 -8.65 -21.58
C ASP A 134 -32.20 -7.32 -22.32
N LEU A 135 -31.30 -6.90 -23.21
CA LEU A 135 -31.42 -5.64 -23.98
C LEU A 135 -31.68 -5.85 -25.48
N ASP A 136 -31.85 -7.10 -25.93
CA ASP A 136 -32.06 -7.48 -27.34
C ASP A 136 -33.49 -7.99 -27.64
N GLU A 137 -34.48 -7.72 -26.78
CA GLU A 137 -35.93 -7.92 -27.06
C GLU A 137 -36.67 -6.59 -27.24
#